data_AF-A0AA39ZY33-F1
#
_entry.id   AF-A0AA39ZY33-F1
#
_cell.length_a   1.000
_cell.length_b   1.000
_cell.length_c   1.000
_cell.angle_alpha   90.00
_cell.angle_beta   90.00
_cell.angle_gamma   90.00
#
_symmetry.space_group_name_H-M   'P 1'
#
loop_
_entity.id
_entity.type
_entity.pdbx_description
1 polymer ?
#
loop_
_entity_poly.entity_id
_entity_poly.type
_entity_poly.pdbx_seq_one_letter_code
_entity_poly.pdbx_strand_id
1 'polypeptide(L)'
;LLLLRGLIGRGVLSHSLQKRWRVDYGQAHGRSPPTGLAVPYRAKDTPARQAEFSHPEVVIILTCLSYYYDGLSSEELAFILGRLPGSTEGKKEYESWMESAPGRTVPEKFRRLDG
;
A
#
# COMPACT_ATOMS: atom_id res chain seq x y z
N LEU A 1 6.65 19.53 -8.41
CA LEU A 1 7.97 19.33 -9.07
C LEU A 1 9.15 19.17 -8.10
N LEU A 2 9.20 19.86 -6.95
CA LEU A 2 10.34 19.77 -6.03
C LEU A 2 10.49 18.40 -5.33
N LEU A 3 9.39 17.72 -5.01
CA LEU A 3 9.43 16.38 -4.38
C LEU A 3 10.13 15.34 -5.26
N LEU A 4 9.73 15.21 -6.52
CA LEU A 4 10.35 14.29 -7.48
C LEU A 4 11.84 14.61 -7.69
N ARG A 5 12.20 15.90 -7.79
CA ARG A 5 13.60 16.32 -7.86
C ARG A 5 14.38 15.90 -6.62
N GLY A 6 13.80 15.99 -5.43
CA GLY A 6 14.40 15.50 -4.19
C GLY A 6 14.60 13.99 -4.21
N LEU A 7 13.56 13.22 -4.54
CA LEU A 7 13.60 11.76 -4.57
C LEU A 7 14.63 11.20 -5.56
N ILE A 8 14.72 11.81 -6.75
CA ILE A 8 15.68 11.42 -7.78
C ILE A 8 17.07 11.98 -7.47
N GLY A 9 17.18 13.29 -7.24
CA GLY A 9 18.45 14.00 -7.07
C GLY A 9 19.18 13.73 -5.75
N ARG A 10 18.49 13.17 -4.74
CA ARG A 10 19.10 12.66 -3.49
C ARG A 10 19.23 11.14 -3.49
N GLY A 11 18.90 10.46 -4.59
CA GLY A 11 19.05 9.01 -4.74
C GLY A 11 18.08 8.16 -3.91
N VAL A 12 17.11 8.76 -3.23
CA VAL A 12 16.14 8.04 -2.38
C VAL A 12 15.34 7.04 -3.20
N LEU A 13 14.84 7.46 -4.37
CA LEU A 13 14.08 6.57 -5.25
C LEU A 13 14.95 5.40 -5.74
N SER A 14 16.17 5.68 -6.20
CA SER A 14 17.10 4.64 -6.65
C SER A 14 17.45 3.67 -5.52
N HIS A 15 17.68 4.18 -4.31
CA HIS A 15 17.99 3.36 -3.14
C HIS A 15 16.82 2.43 -2.79
N SER A 16 15.60 2.95 -2.76
CA SER A 16 14.40 2.16 -2.49
C SER A 16 14.16 1.09 -3.57
N LEU A 17 14.34 1.43 -4.85
CA LEU A 17 14.13 0.50 -5.97
C LEU A 17 15.17 -0.61 -6.06
N GLN A 18 16.34 -0.46 -5.42
CA GLN A 18 17.34 -1.53 -5.33
C GLN A 18 17.00 -2.58 -4.27
N LYS A 19 16.05 -2.31 -3.37
CA LYS A 19 15.62 -3.25 -2.33
C LYS A 19 14.73 -4.34 -2.92
N ARG A 20 14.87 -5.56 -2.40
CA ARG A 20 14.10 -6.73 -2.84
C ARG A 20 12.89 -6.95 -1.92
N TRP A 21 11.70 -6.95 -2.52
CA TRP A 21 10.47 -7.28 -1.81
C TRP A 21 10.54 -8.69 -1.20
N ARG A 22 10.02 -8.83 0.02
CA ARG A 22 10.04 -10.05 0.86
C ARG A 22 11.42 -10.56 1.25
N VAL A 23 12.49 -9.82 0.95
CA VAL A 23 13.87 -10.16 1.35
C VAL A 23 14.48 -9.04 2.18
N ASP A 24 14.45 -7.81 1.67
CA ASP A 24 14.94 -6.63 2.37
C ASP A 24 13.81 -5.88 3.08
N TYR A 25 12.57 -5.99 2.58
CA TYR A 25 11.41 -5.28 3.12
C TYR A 25 10.09 -5.96 2.78
N GLY A 26 9.01 -5.56 3.48
CA GLY A 26 7.63 -5.96 3.22
C GLY A 26 6.71 -5.53 4.37
N GLN A 27 5.42 -5.88 4.30
CA GLN A 27 4.48 -5.60 5.39
C GLN A 27 4.63 -6.60 6.54
N ALA A 28 4.32 -6.17 7.76
CA ALA A 28 4.34 -7.02 8.95
C ALA A 28 2.94 -7.14 9.58
N HIS A 29 2.16 -8.12 9.11
CA HIS A 29 0.79 -8.39 9.59
C HIS A 29 0.70 -8.88 11.05
N GLY A 30 1.84 -9.20 11.69
CA GLY A 30 1.91 -9.66 13.08
C GLY A 30 2.26 -8.58 14.12
N ARG A 31 2.32 -7.30 13.73
CA ARG A 31 2.61 -6.20 14.67
C ARG A 31 1.36 -5.82 15.47
N SER A 32 1.57 -5.43 16.73
CA SER A 32 0.53 -4.90 17.61
C SER A 32 1.01 -3.55 18.17
N PRO A 33 0.39 -2.42 17.79
CA PRO A 33 -0.74 -2.29 16.86
C PRO A 33 -0.32 -2.55 15.39
N PRO A 34 -1.27 -2.95 14.52
CA PRO A 34 -1.01 -3.09 13.09
C PRO A 34 -0.77 -1.70 12.47
N THR A 35 0.36 -1.52 11.78
CA THR A 35 0.74 -0.23 11.20
C THR A 35 0.47 -0.12 9.69
N GLY A 36 0.40 -1.25 8.97
CA GLY A 36 0.30 -1.26 7.49
C GLY A 36 1.54 -0.71 6.77
N LEU A 37 2.63 -0.43 7.50
CA LEU A 37 3.85 0.12 6.92
C LEU A 37 4.83 -0.98 6.49
N ALA A 38 5.61 -0.70 5.44
CA ALA A 38 6.74 -1.54 5.09
C ALA A 38 7.83 -1.47 6.18
N VAL A 39 8.35 -2.65 6.53
CA VAL A 39 9.37 -2.83 7.55
C VAL A 39 10.58 -3.57 6.97
N PRO A 40 11.77 -3.42 7.56
CA PRO A 40 12.93 -4.21 7.17
C PRO A 40 12.72 -5.71 7.40
N TYR A 41 13.25 -6.53 6.50
CA TYR A 41 13.27 -7.98 6.64
C TYR A 41 14.68 -8.42 7.00
N ARG A 42 14.77 -9.42 7.89
CA ARG A 42 16.04 -10.00 8.36
C ARG A 42 16.42 -11.26 7.60
N ALA A 43 15.44 -11.87 6.96
CA ALA A 43 15.57 -12.99 6.05
C ALA A 43 14.35 -13.00 5.12
N LYS A 44 14.37 -13.89 4.12
CA LYS A 44 13.23 -14.10 3.24
C LYS A 44 11.96 -14.35 4.08
N ASP A 45 10.89 -13.64 3.77
CA ASP A 45 9.58 -13.76 4.41
C ASP A 45 9.58 -13.52 5.93
N THR A 46 10.65 -12.92 6.46
CA THR A 46 10.86 -12.79 7.88
C THR A 46 11.03 -11.31 8.26
N PRO A 47 9.94 -10.61 8.61
CA PRO A 47 10.03 -9.23 9.06
C PRO A 47 10.86 -9.12 10.35
N ALA A 48 11.58 -8.02 10.47
CA ALA A 48 12.23 -7.64 11.71
C ALA A 48 11.16 -7.14 12.69
N ARG A 49 11.15 -7.71 13.90
CA ARG A 49 10.07 -7.47 14.88
C ARG A 49 9.95 -6.00 15.30
N GLN A 50 11.06 -5.28 15.41
CA GLN A 50 11.11 -3.91 15.93
C GLN A 50 11.88 -2.93 15.03
N ALA A 51 12.35 -3.37 13.86
CA ALA A 51 13.10 -2.47 12.99
C ALA A 51 12.17 -1.58 12.16
N GLU A 52 12.59 -0.35 11.93
CA GLU A 52 11.90 0.63 11.10
C GLU A 52 12.92 1.34 10.22
N PHE A 53 12.50 1.83 9.05
CA PHE A 53 13.37 2.66 8.23
C PHE A 53 13.43 4.06 8.79
N SER A 54 14.63 4.62 8.90
CA SER A 54 14.84 5.95 9.49
C SER A 54 14.37 7.11 8.63
N HIS A 55 14.18 6.90 7.32
CA HIS A 55 13.78 7.94 6.37
C HIS A 55 12.31 7.76 5.97
N PRO A 56 11.44 8.75 6.24
CA PRO A 56 10.01 8.63 5.96
C PRO A 56 9.73 8.46 4.46
N GLU A 57 10.53 9.07 3.59
CA GLU A 57 10.40 8.92 2.14
C GLU A 57 10.65 7.46 1.69
N VAL A 58 11.62 6.80 2.32
CA VAL A 58 11.90 5.38 2.05
C VAL A 58 10.73 4.52 2.55
N VAL A 59 10.20 4.79 3.74
CA VAL A 59 9.01 4.10 4.27
C VAL A 59 7.83 4.22 3.31
N ILE A 60 7.52 5.43 2.85
CA ILE A 60 6.40 5.68 1.94
C ILE A 60 6.58 4.88 0.64
N ILE A 61 7.73 5.00 -0.02
CA ILE A 61 7.99 4.29 -1.28
C ILE A 61 7.89 2.78 -1.10
N LEU A 62 8.54 2.22 -0.09
CA LEU A 62 8.53 0.79 0.15
C LEU A 62 7.15 0.28 0.59
N THR A 63 6.35 1.11 1.27
CA THR A 63 4.96 0.78 1.63
C THR A 63 4.08 0.71 0.38
N CYS A 64 4.17 1.71 -0.49
CA CYS A 64 3.46 1.69 -1.79
C CYS A 64 3.87 0.48 -2.62
N LEU A 65 5.17 0.18 -2.71
CA LEU A 65 5.65 -1.01 -3.42
C LEU A 65 5.17 -2.31 -2.77
N SER A 66 5.10 -2.37 -1.44
CA SER A 66 4.59 -3.57 -0.75
C SER A 66 3.13 -3.83 -1.08
N TYR A 67 2.27 -2.80 -1.03
CA TYR A 67 0.87 -2.92 -1.45
C TYR A 67 0.73 -3.19 -2.95
N TYR A 68 1.61 -2.66 -3.78
CA TYR A 68 1.61 -2.93 -5.22
C TYR A 68 1.93 -4.39 -5.54
N TYR A 69 2.87 -5.01 -4.81
CA TYR A 69 3.28 -6.40 -5.05
C TYR A 69 2.40 -7.43 -4.33
N ASP A 70 1.99 -7.15 -3.09
CA ASP A 70 1.24 -8.10 -2.26
C ASP A 70 -0.28 -7.95 -2.41
N GLY A 71 -0.73 -6.75 -2.81
CA GLY A 71 -2.14 -6.39 -2.81
C GLY A 71 -2.65 -6.02 -1.40
N LEU A 72 -3.97 -5.96 -1.29
CA LEU A 72 -4.68 -5.76 -0.03
C LEU A 72 -5.18 -7.10 0.49
N SER A 73 -5.10 -7.32 1.80
CA SER A 73 -5.83 -8.42 2.45
C SER A 73 -7.35 -8.21 2.38
N SER A 74 -8.11 -9.28 2.63
CA SER A 74 -9.58 -9.19 2.65
C SER A 74 -10.08 -8.27 3.76
N GLU A 75 -9.39 -8.27 4.90
CA GLU A 75 -9.66 -7.43 6.05
C GLU A 75 -9.37 -5.95 5.77
N GLU A 76 -8.24 -5.64 5.12
CA GLU A 76 -7.91 -4.28 4.70
C GLU A 76 -8.87 -3.76 3.65
N LEU A 77 -9.25 -4.59 2.68
CA LEU A 77 -10.23 -4.23 1.66
C LEU A 77 -11.60 -3.95 2.30
N ALA A 78 -12.07 -4.81 3.20
CA ALA A 78 -13.33 -4.60 3.92
C ALA A 78 -13.29 -3.33 4.76
N PHE A 79 -12.16 -3.04 5.42
CA PHE A 79 -11.96 -1.81 6.17
C PHE A 79 -12.02 -0.56 5.27
N ILE A 80 -11.36 -0.58 4.12
CA ILE A 80 -11.37 0.53 3.16
C ILE A 80 -12.80 0.74 2.63
N LEU A 81 -13.46 -0.32 2.18
CA LEU A 81 -14.84 -0.25 1.67
C LEU A 81 -15.83 0.23 2.73
N GLY A 82 -15.67 -0.18 3.99
CA GLY A 82 -16.52 0.29 5.09
C GLY A 82 -16.33 1.77 5.45
N ARG A 83 -15.15 2.34 5.16
CA ARG A 83 -14.85 3.76 5.41
C ARG A 83 -15.21 4.68 4.24
N LEU A 84 -15.26 4.13 3.03
CA LEU A 84 -15.45 4.89 1.81
C LEU A 84 -16.73 5.74 1.79
N PRO A 85 -17.90 5.28 2.30
CA PRO A 85 -19.12 6.11 2.35
C PRO A 85 -18.99 7.37 3.21
N GLY A 86 -18.10 7.36 4.21
CA GLY A 86 -17.82 8.52 5.06
C GLY A 86 -16.74 9.46 4.52
N SER A 87 -16.10 9.11 3.40
CA SER A 87 -15.05 9.92 2.78
C SER A 87 -15.67 11.00 1.89
N THR A 88 -15.11 12.22 1.93
CA THR A 88 -15.59 13.38 1.14
C THR A 88 -15.74 13.06 -0.34
N GLU A 89 -14.82 12.27 -0.91
CA GLU A 89 -14.81 11.90 -2.34
C GLU A 89 -15.01 10.39 -2.55
N GLY A 90 -15.47 9.65 -1.54
CA GLY A 90 -15.46 8.18 -1.56
C GLY A 90 -16.30 7.57 -2.67
N LYS A 91 -17.47 8.18 -2.98
CA LYS A 91 -18.31 7.74 -4.09
C LYS A 91 -17.61 7.85 -5.45
N LYS A 92 -17.00 9.02 -5.70
CA LYS A 92 -16.28 9.29 -6.94
C LYS A 92 -15.04 8.40 -7.10
N GLU A 93 -14.34 8.15 -6.00
CA GLU A 93 -13.19 7.25 -5.98
C GLU A 93 -13.62 5.81 -6.28
N TYR A 94 -14.71 5.34 -5.67
CA TYR A 94 -15.28 4.01 -5.96
C TYR A 94 -15.70 3.86 -7.43
N GLU A 95 -16.38 4.86 -7.98
CA GLU A 95 -16.80 4.87 -9.39
C GLU A 95 -15.59 4.76 -10.33
N SER A 96 -14.51 5.51 -10.07
CA SER A 96 -13.25 5.41 -10.82
C SER A 96 -12.61 4.01 -10.72
N TRP A 97 -12.66 3.38 -9.54
CA TRP A 97 -12.20 2.00 -9.40
C TRP A 97 -13.05 1.03 -10.23
N MET A 98 -14.37 1.23 -10.30
CA MET A 98 -15.27 0.40 -11.10
C MET A 98 -15.06 0.58 -12.61
N GLU A 99 -14.71 1.78 -13.08
CA GLU A 99 -14.34 2.03 -14.48
C GLU A 99 -13.04 1.34 -14.88
N SER A 100 -12.05 1.32 -13.98
CA SER A 100 -10.78 0.63 -14.23
C SER A 100 -10.85 -0.89 -14.04
N ALA A 101 -11.90 -1.39 -13.37
CA ALA A 101 -12.08 -2.81 -13.15
C ALA A 101 -12.41 -3.54 -14.48
N PRO A 102 -11.79 -4.70 -14.76
CA PRO A 102 -12.12 -5.47 -15.95
C PRO A 102 -13.61 -5.87 -15.92
N GLY A 103 -14.39 -5.33 -16.86
CA GLY A 103 -15.86 -5.19 -16.83
C GLY A 103 -16.72 -6.46 -16.81
N ARG A 104 -16.14 -7.64 -16.55
CA ARG A 104 -16.88 -8.91 -16.38
C ARG A 104 -16.72 -9.56 -15.00
N THR A 105 -15.99 -8.93 -14.09
CA THR A 105 -15.57 -9.60 -12.84
C THR A 105 -16.33 -9.14 -11.60
N VAL A 106 -16.95 -7.95 -11.63
CA VAL A 106 -17.62 -7.38 -10.45
C VAL A 106 -19.14 -7.61 -10.52
N PRO A 107 -19.73 -8.35 -9.55
CA PRO A 107 -21.18 -8.54 -9.43
C PRO A 107 -21.96 -7.21 -9.38
N GLU A 108 -23.19 -7.18 -9.88
CA GLU A 108 -23.99 -5.93 -9.98
C GLU A 108 -24.12 -5.19 -8.64
N LYS A 109 -24.34 -5.93 -7.56
CA LYS A 109 -24.45 -5.43 -6.17
C LYS A 109 -23.20 -4.72 -5.64
N PHE A 110 -22.08 -4.82 -6.35
CA PHE A 110 -20.81 -4.17 -6.00
C PHE A 110 -20.39 -3.16 -7.07
N ARG A 111 -21.27 -2.77 -7.99
CA ARG A 111 -20.95 -1.70 -8.96
C ARG A 111 -21.21 -0.31 -8.40
N ARG A 112 -21.95 -0.22 -7.29
CA ARG A 112 -22.28 1.04 -6.62
C ARG A 112 -21.90 0.94 -5.16
N LEU A 113 -21.42 2.05 -4.63
CA LEU A 113 -21.02 2.14 -3.23
C LEU A 113 -22.21 2.00 -2.27
N ASP A 114 -23.41 2.39 -2.73
CA ASP A 114 -24.64 2.44 -1.94
C ASP A 114 -25.45 1.11 -1.98
N GLY A 115 -24.96 0.09 -2.70
CA GLY A 115 -25.68 -1.16 -3.00
C GLY A 115 -26.34 -1.17 -4.37
#